data_AF-A0A1T5BF92-F1
#
_entry.id   AF-A0A1T5BF92-F1
#
_cell.length_a   1.000
_cell.length_b   1.000
_cell.length_c   1.000
_cell.angle_alpha   90.00
_cell.angle_beta   90.00
_cell.angle_gamma   90.00
#
_symmetry.space_group_name_H-M   'P 1'
#
loop_
_entity.id
_entity.type
_entity.pdbx_description
1 polymer ?
#
loop_
_entity_poly.entity_id
_entity_poly.type
_entity_poly.pdbx_seq_one_letter_code
_entity_poly.pdbx_strand_id
1 'polypeptide(L)'
;MVPVLLVLVGGIIEFSYSYNLQISVTQAAREAARTMAIFNDQGRARAAAVAGAPGLSPSGFTYTFTGSCPSGGTGNAQVTVGYTANSLTGMFGSSIALTGTGAMRCHG
;
A
#
# COMPACT_ATOMS: atom_id res chain seq x y z
N MET A 1 -36.57 -8.78 9.49
CA MET A 1 -35.97 -7.48 9.12
C MET A 1 -34.60 -7.23 9.78
N VAL A 2 -34.38 -7.61 11.04
CA VAL A 2 -33.05 -7.58 11.71
C VAL A 2 -31.88 -8.17 10.89
N PRO A 3 -32.00 -9.32 10.20
CA PRO A 3 -30.86 -9.87 9.46
C PRO A 3 -30.37 -8.99 8.30
N VAL A 4 -31.27 -8.23 7.67
CA VAL A 4 -30.90 -7.32 6.57
C VAL A 4 -30.12 -6.12 7.10
N LEU A 5 -30.53 -5.57 8.25
CA LEU A 5 -29.83 -4.46 8.90
C LEU A 5 -28.41 -4.85 9.35
N LEU A 6 -28.22 -6.07 9.89
CA LEU A 6 -26.91 -6.54 10.31
C LEU A 6 -25.94 -6.73 9.13
N VAL A 7 -26.42 -7.28 8.02
CA VAL A 7 -25.59 -7.43 6.80
C VAL A 7 -25.24 -6.06 6.22
N LEU A 8 -26.19 -5.12 6.22
CA LEU A 8 -25.96 -3.76 5.73
C LEU A 8 -24.88 -3.05 6.57
N VAL A 9 -25.03 -3.05 7.90
CA VAL A 9 -24.08 -2.39 8.81
C VAL A 9 -22.72 -3.08 8.79
N GLY A 10 -22.69 -4.41 8.82
CA GLY A 10 -21.45 -5.19 8.72
C GLY A 10 -20.70 -4.89 7.42
N GLY A 11 -21.41 -4.86 6.29
CA GLY A 11 -20.82 -4.49 4.99
C GLY A 11 -20.25 -3.07 4.96
N ILE A 12 -20.95 -2.09 5.54
CA ILE A 12 -20.48 -0.70 5.61
C ILE A 12 -19.19 -0.58 6.45
N ILE A 13 -19.15 -1.21 7.61
CA ILE A 13 -17.98 -1.20 8.49
C ILE A 13 -16.78 -1.80 7.76
N GLU A 14 -17.00 -2.92 7.09
CA GLU A 14 -15.93 -3.67 6.45
C GLU A 14 -15.37 -2.99 5.20
N PHE A 15 -16.25 -2.36 4.44
CA PHE A 15 -15.86 -1.50 3.34
C PHE A 15 -15.08 -0.28 3.84
N SER A 16 -15.55 0.37 4.90
CA SER A 16 -14.88 1.57 5.46
C SER A 16 -13.46 1.25 5.95
N TYR A 17 -13.30 0.11 6.63
CA TYR A 17 -12.00 -0.36 7.09
C TYR A 17 -11.06 -0.67 5.92
N SER A 18 -11.49 -1.52 4.97
CA SER A 18 -10.66 -1.88 3.81
C SER A 18 -10.26 -0.67 2.96
N TYR A 19 -11.15 0.31 2.80
CA TYR A 19 -10.85 1.56 2.12
C TYR A 19 -9.81 2.41 2.85
N ASN A 20 -9.89 2.50 4.18
CA ASN A 20 -8.88 3.19 5.00
C ASN A 20 -7.49 2.54 4.86
N LEU A 21 -7.45 1.21 4.86
CA LEU A 21 -6.20 0.48 4.61
C LEU A 21 -5.67 0.74 3.20
N GLN A 22 -6.53 0.71 2.17
CA GLN A 22 -6.16 0.98 0.79
C GLN A 22 -5.51 2.36 0.64
N ILE A 23 -6.07 3.40 1.25
CA ILE A 23 -5.47 4.74 1.26
C ILE A 23 -4.05 4.69 1.84
N SER A 24 -3.88 4.04 2.98
CA SER A 24 -2.58 3.91 3.63
C SER A 24 -1.56 3.19 2.75
N VAL A 25 -1.95 2.09 2.09
CA VAL A 25 -1.08 1.35 1.14
C VAL A 25 -0.71 2.20 -0.08
N THR A 26 -1.65 3.00 -0.61
CA THR A 26 -1.34 3.91 -1.73
C THR A 26 -0.37 5.02 -1.33
N GLN A 27 -0.47 5.55 -0.10
CA GLN A 27 0.48 6.53 0.43
C GLN A 27 1.87 5.91 0.61
N ALA A 28 1.94 4.71 1.20
CA ALA A 28 3.17 3.94 1.32
C ALA A 28 3.86 3.74 -0.04
N ALA A 29 3.11 3.40 -1.09
CA ALA A 29 3.64 3.22 -2.43
C ALA A 29 4.19 4.53 -3.04
N ARG A 30 3.52 5.67 -2.80
CA ARG A 30 4.00 6.98 -3.27
C ARG A 30 5.31 7.37 -2.58
N GLU A 31 5.40 7.23 -1.26
CA GLU A 31 6.63 7.57 -0.53
C GLU A 31 7.79 6.62 -0.86
N ALA A 32 7.49 5.34 -1.08
CA ALA A 32 8.49 4.37 -1.56
C ALA A 32 9.02 4.75 -2.95
N ALA A 33 8.13 5.09 -3.89
CA ALA A 33 8.51 5.50 -5.24
C ALA A 33 9.33 6.80 -5.25
N ARG A 34 8.98 7.77 -4.40
CA ARG A 34 9.76 9.00 -4.20
C ARG A 34 11.17 8.71 -3.72
N THR A 35 11.28 7.85 -2.71
CA THR A 35 12.56 7.50 -2.11
C THR A 35 13.44 6.72 -3.10
N MET A 36 12.83 5.81 -3.89
CA MET A 36 13.52 5.15 -5.01
C MET A 36 13.97 6.15 -6.08
N ALA A 37 13.15 7.14 -6.44
CA ALA A 37 13.48 8.13 -7.46
C ALA A 37 14.66 9.03 -7.06
N ILE A 38 14.86 9.29 -5.76
CA ILE A 38 15.91 10.17 -5.23
C ILE A 38 17.19 9.37 -4.91
N PHE A 39 17.06 8.27 -4.19
CA PHE A 39 18.19 7.54 -3.62
C PHE A 39 18.51 6.24 -4.35
N ASN A 40 17.60 5.74 -5.18
CA ASN A 40 17.71 4.44 -5.87
C ASN A 40 18.05 3.28 -4.92
N ASP A 41 17.54 3.34 -3.68
CA ASP A 41 17.84 2.40 -2.61
C ASP A 41 16.54 1.75 -2.12
N GLN A 42 16.44 0.43 -2.34
CA GLN A 42 15.26 -0.35 -1.96
C GLN A 42 15.07 -0.45 -0.44
N GLY A 43 16.15 -0.48 0.35
CA GLY A 43 16.07 -0.53 1.81
C GLY A 43 15.47 0.75 2.36
N ARG A 44 15.94 1.91 1.87
CA ARG A 44 15.36 3.22 2.21
C ARG A 44 13.92 3.35 1.74
N ALA A 45 13.60 2.86 0.55
CA ALA A 45 12.23 2.90 0.03
C ALA A 45 11.25 2.04 0.85
N ARG A 46 11.67 0.88 1.34
CA ARG A 46 10.86 0.07 2.27
C ARG A 46 10.61 0.81 3.58
N ALA A 47 11.64 1.42 4.15
CA ALA A 47 11.49 2.22 5.37
C ALA A 47 10.54 3.43 5.15
N ALA A 48 10.66 4.11 4.01
CA ALA A 48 9.75 5.20 3.63
C ALA A 48 8.31 4.72 3.42
N ALA A 49 8.12 3.52 2.87
CA ALA A 49 6.80 2.92 2.72
C ALA A 49 6.13 2.68 4.08
N VAL A 50 6.87 2.12 5.05
CA VAL A 50 6.38 1.89 6.41
C VAL A 50 6.08 3.22 7.11
N ALA A 51 6.95 4.23 6.95
CA ALA A 51 6.72 5.56 7.49
C ALA A 51 5.51 6.28 6.85
N GLY A 52 5.22 6.00 5.58
CA GLY A 52 4.05 6.51 4.85
C GLY A 52 2.72 5.84 5.27
N ALA A 53 2.77 4.77 6.06
CA ALA A 53 1.60 4.07 6.57
C ALA A 53 1.81 3.60 8.03
N PRO A 54 1.93 4.52 9.00
CA PRO A 54 2.29 4.21 10.39
C PRO A 54 1.24 3.36 11.14
N GLY A 55 0.02 3.23 10.61
CA GLY A 55 -1.04 2.37 11.16
C GLY A 55 -0.99 0.92 10.67
N LEU A 56 -0.09 0.57 9.76
CA LEU A 56 0.03 -0.76 9.17
C LEU A 56 1.26 -1.50 9.72
N SER A 57 1.13 -2.80 9.96
CA SER A 57 2.24 -3.62 10.44
C SER A 57 3.29 -3.82 9.34
N PRO A 58 4.59 -3.60 9.59
CA PRO A 58 5.65 -3.87 8.62
C PRO A 58 5.62 -5.30 8.07
N SER A 59 5.18 -6.28 8.87
CA SER A 59 5.12 -7.70 8.50
C SER A 59 4.10 -8.03 7.41
N GLY A 60 3.09 -7.18 7.23
CA GLY A 60 2.03 -7.39 6.24
C GLY A 60 2.39 -6.85 4.85
N PHE A 61 3.47 -6.10 4.72
CA PHE A 61 3.86 -5.46 3.47
C PHE A 61 4.63 -6.40 2.53
N THR A 62 4.29 -6.31 1.26
CA THR A 62 5.06 -6.88 0.15
C THR A 62 5.47 -5.75 -0.80
N TYR A 63 6.65 -5.87 -1.41
CA TYR A 63 7.21 -4.81 -2.24
C TYR A 63 7.71 -5.38 -3.56
N THR A 64 7.27 -4.78 -4.65
CA THR A 64 7.77 -5.06 -5.99
C THR A 64 8.32 -3.77 -6.57
N PHE A 65 9.61 -3.75 -6.83
CA PHE A 65 10.32 -2.61 -7.40
C PHE A 65 10.47 -2.83 -8.90
N THR A 66 9.88 -1.96 -9.70
CA THR A 66 9.94 -1.99 -11.17
C THR A 66 10.51 -0.68 -11.68
N GLY A 67 11.48 -0.75 -12.59
CA GLY A 67 12.22 0.44 -13.00
C GLY A 67 13.17 0.94 -11.91
N SER A 68 14.46 0.74 -12.13
CA SER A 68 15.53 1.33 -11.32
C SER A 68 15.96 2.65 -11.94
N CYS A 69 16.39 3.62 -11.14
CA CYS A 69 17.03 4.81 -11.67
C CYS A 69 18.45 4.46 -12.13
N PRO A 70 18.76 4.48 -13.43
CA PRO A 70 20.15 4.34 -13.85
C PRO A 70 20.95 5.53 -13.33
N SER A 71 22.17 5.29 -12.85
CA SER A 71 23.06 6.33 -12.34
C SER A 71 23.30 7.40 -13.42
N GLY A 72 22.77 8.61 -13.18
CA GLY A 72 22.94 9.76 -14.08
C GLY A 72 21.99 9.81 -15.29
N GLY A 73 20.96 8.94 -15.36
CA GLY A 73 20.02 8.88 -16.48
C GLY A 73 18.59 9.25 -16.12
N THR A 74 17.77 9.47 -17.15
CA THR A 74 16.31 9.63 -17.01
C THR A 74 15.66 8.25 -16.95
N GLY A 75 14.92 7.99 -15.87
CA GLY A 75 14.35 6.67 -15.55
C GLY A 75 13.03 6.81 -14.79
N ASN A 76 12.28 5.71 -14.67
CA ASN A 76 11.03 5.68 -13.89
C ASN A 76 11.29 4.75 -12.71
N ALA A 77 11.18 5.27 -11.50
CA ALA A 77 11.09 4.46 -10.30
C ALA A 77 9.63 4.13 -10.07
N GLN A 78 9.26 2.86 -10.23
CA GLN A 78 7.93 2.36 -9.89
C GLN A 78 8.05 1.38 -8.72
N VAL A 79 7.17 1.57 -7.73
CA VAL A 79 7.09 0.71 -6.57
C VAL A 79 5.64 0.31 -6.39
N THR A 80 5.40 -1.00 -6.42
CA THR A 80 4.13 -1.60 -6.05
C THR A 80 4.28 -2.14 -4.64
N VAL A 81 3.40 -1.68 -3.77
CA VAL A 81 3.30 -2.08 -2.37
C VAL A 81 2.02 -2.90 -2.23
N GLY A 82 2.16 -4.16 -1.84
CA GLY A 82 1.06 -4.99 -1.40
C GLY A 82 0.95 -4.97 0.12
N TYR A 83 -0.25 -5.19 0.63
CA TYR A 83 -0.51 -5.38 2.06
C TYR A 83 -1.60 -6.42 2.28
N THR A 84 -1.34 -7.39 3.14
CA THR A 84 -2.35 -8.38 3.55
C THR A 84 -2.84 -8.06 4.96
N ALA A 85 -4.12 -7.73 5.07
CA ALA A 85 -4.79 -7.44 6.34
C ALA A 85 -5.82 -8.52 6.67
N ASN A 86 -6.10 -8.74 7.95
CA ASN A 86 -7.22 -9.58 8.36
C ASN A 86 -8.54 -8.80 8.20
N SER A 87 -9.61 -9.49 7.82
CA SER A 87 -10.97 -8.92 7.87
C SER A 87 -11.43 -8.79 9.33
N LEU A 88 -12.08 -7.68 9.67
CA LEU A 88 -12.71 -7.42 10.96
C LEU A 88 -13.98 -8.26 11.17
N THR A 89 -14.83 -8.39 10.14
CA THR A 89 -16.13 -9.11 10.22
C THR A 89 -16.10 -10.48 9.53
N GLY A 90 -15.10 -10.77 8.71
CA GLY A 90 -14.99 -12.02 7.95
C GLY A 90 -15.93 -12.11 6.74
N MET A 91 -16.74 -11.08 6.47
CA MET A 91 -17.72 -11.09 5.37
C MET A 91 -17.09 -11.18 3.98
N PHE A 92 -15.85 -10.70 3.82
CA PHE A 92 -15.11 -10.73 2.56
C PHE A 92 -14.00 -11.80 2.53
N GLY A 93 -14.05 -12.76 3.47
CA GLY A 93 -13.01 -13.77 3.68
C GLY A 93 -12.11 -13.45 4.88
N SER A 94 -11.16 -14.35 5.17
CA SER A 94 -10.28 -14.25 6.35
C SER A 94 -9.27 -13.10 6.25
N SER A 95 -8.87 -12.76 5.02
CA SER A 95 -7.86 -11.74 4.73
C SER A 95 -8.20 -10.96 3.48
N ILE A 96 -7.80 -9.69 3.46
CA ILE A 96 -7.98 -8.75 2.36
C ILE A 96 -6.58 -8.39 1.84
N ALA A 97 -6.35 -8.62 0.56
CA ALA A 97 -5.14 -8.20 -0.12
C ALA A 97 -5.36 -6.83 -0.76
N LEU A 98 -4.50 -5.87 -0.43
CA LEU A 98 -4.55 -4.50 -0.88
C LEU A 98 -3.27 -4.21 -1.66
N THR A 99 -3.38 -3.41 -2.71
CA THR A 99 -2.23 -3.09 -3.57
C THR A 99 -2.26 -1.62 -3.93
N GLY A 100 -1.13 -0.95 -3.78
CA GLY A 100 -0.90 0.42 -4.21
C GLY A 100 0.35 0.50 -5.06
N THR A 101 0.28 1.24 -6.17
CA THR A 101 1.44 1.47 -7.04
C THR A 101 1.75 2.96 -7.11
N GLY A 102 3.00 3.32 -6.85
CA GLY A 102 3.56 4.65 -7.05
C GLY A 102 4.58 4.62 -8.17
N ALA A 103 4.58 5.61 -9.05
CA ALA A 103 5.60 5.80 -10.07
C ALA A 103 6.08 7.25 -10.07
N MET A 104 7.40 7.46 -10.13
CA MET A 104 8.02 8.78 -10.19
C MET A 104 9.19 8.77 -11.16
N ARG A 105 9.44 9.93 -11.78
CA ARG A 105 10.62 10.13 -12.63
C ARG A 105 11.86 10.26 -11.76
N CYS A 106 12.92 9.58 -12.17
CA CYS A 106 14.23 9.72 -11.54
C CYS A 106 14.76 11.12 -11.80
N HIS A 107 15.21 11.80 -10.74
CA HIS A 107 15.82 13.14 -10.80
C HIS A 107 14.95 14.30 -11.33
N GLY A 108 13.65 14.10 -11.60
CA GLY A 108 12.72 15.13 -12.07
C GLY A 108 11.98 14.74 -13.33
#